data_AF-A0A954ZPN4-F1
#
_entry.id   AF-A0A954ZPN4-F1
#
_cell.length_a   1.000
_cell.length_b   1.000
_cell.length_c   1.000
_cell.angle_alpha   90.00
_cell.angle_beta   90.00
_cell.angle_gamma   90.00
#
_symmetry.space_group_name_H-M   'P 1'
#
loop_
_entity.id
_entity.type
_entity.pdbx_description
1 polymer ?
#
loop_
_entity_poly.entity_id
_entity_poly.type
_entity_poly.pdbx_seq_one_letter_code
_entity_poly.pdbx_strand_id
1 'polypeptide(L)'
;MPALTRAKHLQSDVIRSPQIYEFALVGIAYLLGAEISHAFSFPNEFSTLWIPNGVGIVALLYWPRRSWGVCLSSIAVANVISDVCFHDRELAVGAGFCCANALAMFAAALSVRFVCGDGFRLTSLHHVAVFFFACCVGAPGLASLLGAAVVHFAYGADYLDACRVWWASDAVGVLVISPLLLELIALRDGMTFGPRGAIVALGTMLILAGGVTH
;
A
#
# COMPACT_ATOMS: atom_id res chain seq x y z
N MET A 1 -30.37 -27.77 -22.34
CA MET A 1 -29.94 -27.29 -21.01
C MET A 1 -28.41 -27.39 -20.70
N PRO A 2 -27.45 -27.29 -21.65
CA PRO A 2 -26.01 -27.30 -21.31
C PRO A 2 -25.41 -25.91 -20.99
N ALA A 3 -26.11 -24.81 -21.28
CA ALA A 3 -25.61 -23.45 -21.05
C ALA A 3 -25.57 -23.04 -19.57
N LEU A 4 -26.47 -23.57 -18.75
CA LEU A 4 -26.57 -23.26 -17.31
C LEU A 4 -25.46 -23.94 -16.48
N THR A 5 -24.90 -25.06 -16.95
CA THR A 5 -23.79 -25.76 -16.28
C THR A 5 -22.44 -25.07 -16.56
N ARG A 6 -22.29 -24.41 -17.72
CA ARG A 6 -21.07 -23.67 -18.09
C ARG A 6 -20.89 -22.38 -17.29
N ALA A 7 -21.98 -21.75 -16.86
CA ALA A 7 -21.94 -20.53 -16.04
C ALA A 7 -21.42 -20.77 -14.61
N LYS A 8 -21.64 -21.97 -14.05
CA LYS A 8 -21.10 -22.32 -12.72
C LYS A 8 -19.60 -22.60 -12.72
N HIS A 9 -19.02 -23.01 -13.85
CA HIS A 9 -17.57 -23.25 -13.96
C HIS A 9 -16.74 -21.99 -14.20
N LEU A 10 -17.37 -20.88 -14.58
CA LEU A 10 -16.72 -19.56 -14.69
C LEU A 10 -16.83 -18.73 -13.40
N GLN A 11 -17.58 -19.21 -12.40
CA GLN A 11 -17.81 -18.54 -11.12
C GLN A 11 -16.91 -19.04 -9.98
N SER A 12 -16.06 -20.03 -10.22
CA SER A 12 -14.94 -20.28 -9.32
C SER A 12 -13.79 -19.37 -9.74
N ASP A 13 -13.87 -18.10 -9.35
CA ASP A 13 -12.66 -17.30 -9.15
C ASP A 13 -11.82 -18.10 -8.17
N VAL A 14 -10.85 -18.86 -8.71
CA VAL A 14 -9.90 -19.61 -7.93
C VAL A 14 -9.19 -18.55 -7.11
N ILE A 15 -9.55 -18.42 -5.84
CA ILE A 15 -8.78 -17.66 -4.85
C ILE A 15 -7.41 -18.35 -4.84
N ARG A 16 -6.48 -17.86 -5.68
CA ARG A 16 -5.12 -18.35 -5.72
C ARG A 16 -4.60 -18.27 -4.29
N SER A 17 -4.15 -19.40 -3.76
CA SER A 17 -3.42 -19.40 -2.50
C SER A 17 -2.18 -18.51 -2.69
N PRO A 18 -2.04 -17.41 -1.95
CA PRO A 18 -0.88 -16.54 -2.09
C PRO A 18 0.39 -17.36 -1.91
N GLN A 19 1.35 -17.15 -2.81
CA GLN A 19 2.65 -17.78 -2.70
C GLN A 19 3.55 -16.91 -1.81
N ILE A 20 4.43 -17.54 -1.02
CA ILE A 20 5.24 -16.80 -0.03
C ILE A 20 6.09 -15.69 -0.67
N TYR A 21 6.55 -15.87 -1.91
CA TYR A 21 7.32 -14.86 -2.63
C TYR A 21 6.51 -13.60 -2.95
N GLU A 22 5.18 -13.70 -3.06
CA GLU A 22 4.33 -12.53 -3.35
C GLU A 22 4.37 -11.52 -2.20
N PHE A 23 4.42 -12.00 -0.94
CA PHE A 23 4.57 -11.12 0.21
C PHE A 23 5.96 -10.47 0.27
N ALA A 24 7.01 -11.22 -0.10
CA ALA A 24 8.36 -10.64 -0.21
C ALA A 24 8.39 -9.52 -1.27
N LEU A 25 7.71 -9.70 -2.41
CA LEU A 25 7.57 -8.66 -3.43
C LEU A 25 6.80 -7.43 -2.90
N VAL A 26 5.78 -7.63 -2.06
CA VAL A 26 5.09 -6.50 -1.39
C VAL A 26 6.04 -5.76 -0.45
N GLY A 27 6.84 -6.47 0.34
CA GLY A 27 7.85 -5.85 1.20
C GLY A 27 8.87 -5.04 0.40
N ILE A 28 9.36 -5.58 -0.73
CA ILE A 28 10.28 -4.88 -1.62
C ILE A 28 9.61 -3.64 -2.24
N ALA A 29 8.38 -3.76 -2.74
CA ALA A 29 7.64 -2.63 -3.30
C ALA A 29 7.36 -1.53 -2.26
N TYR A 30 7.07 -1.94 -1.01
CA TYR A 30 6.92 -1.01 0.11
C TYR A 30 8.23 -0.27 0.40
N LEU A 31 9.36 -1.00 0.49
CA LEU A 31 10.68 -0.43 0.71
C LEU A 31 11.05 0.56 -0.39
N LEU A 32 10.90 0.17 -1.66
CA LEU A 32 11.15 1.08 -2.79
C LEU A 32 10.25 2.32 -2.75
N GLY A 33 8.97 2.15 -2.40
CA GLY A 33 8.06 3.27 -2.20
C GLY A 33 8.54 4.22 -1.09
N ALA A 34 9.17 3.69 -0.04
CA ALA A 34 9.68 4.48 1.08
C ALA A 34 10.89 5.28 0.65
N GLU A 35 11.84 4.65 -0.04
CA GLU A 35 13.02 5.32 -0.58
C GLU A 35 12.66 6.40 -1.61
N ILE A 36 11.69 6.13 -2.48
CA ILE A 36 11.16 7.13 -3.42
C ILE A 36 10.55 8.29 -2.63
N SER A 37 9.73 8.00 -1.62
CA SER A 37 9.11 9.03 -0.77
C SER A 37 10.16 9.92 -0.10
N HIS A 38 11.21 9.31 0.45
CA HIS A 38 12.35 10.02 1.05
C HIS A 38 13.12 10.86 0.02
N ALA A 39 13.35 10.35 -1.20
CA ALA A 39 14.00 11.11 -2.26
C ALA A 39 13.20 12.35 -2.72
N PHE A 40 11.87 12.31 -2.62
CA PHE A 40 10.98 13.44 -2.94
C PHE A 40 10.66 14.36 -1.75
N SER A 41 11.26 14.10 -0.58
CA SER A 41 11.03 14.90 0.63
C SER A 41 11.86 16.19 0.57
N PHE A 42 11.26 17.32 0.97
CA PHE A 42 12.03 18.57 1.12
C PHE A 42 13.05 18.47 2.27
N PRO A 43 14.20 19.16 2.17
CA PRO A 43 15.19 19.17 3.24
C PRO A 43 14.59 19.67 4.56
N ASN A 44 14.80 18.92 5.65
CA ASN A 44 14.27 19.19 7.00
C ASN A 44 12.74 19.04 7.16
N GLU A 45 12.03 18.49 6.17
CA GLU A 45 10.61 18.16 6.30
C GLU A 45 10.41 16.63 6.38
N PHE A 46 9.35 16.23 7.10
CA PHE A 46 8.83 14.87 6.99
C PHE A 46 8.30 14.63 5.58
N SER A 47 8.29 13.37 5.16
CA SER A 47 8.03 13.01 3.76
C SER A 47 6.85 13.74 3.17
N THR A 48 7.03 14.42 2.04
CA THR A 48 5.97 15.23 1.40
C THR A 48 4.84 14.37 0.85
N LEU A 49 5.15 13.11 0.52
CA LEU A 49 4.21 12.07 0.11
C LEU A 49 4.69 10.74 0.68
N TRP A 50 3.78 9.86 1.09
CA TRP A 50 4.14 8.53 1.62
C TRP A 50 3.51 7.42 0.79
N ILE A 51 4.19 7.07 -0.31
CA ILE A 51 3.78 5.98 -1.22
C ILE A 51 3.56 4.62 -0.53
N PRO A 52 4.36 4.20 0.48
CA PRO A 52 4.30 2.84 0.99
C PRO A 52 2.93 2.39 1.50
N ASN A 53 2.16 3.28 2.13
CA ASN A 53 0.84 2.91 2.64
C ASN A 53 -0.14 2.60 1.50
N GLY A 54 -0.02 3.28 0.36
CA GLY A 54 -0.82 2.95 -0.82
C GLY A 54 -0.50 1.56 -1.38
N VAL A 55 0.77 1.14 -1.36
CA VAL A 55 1.20 -0.22 -1.73
C VAL A 55 0.57 -1.25 -0.79
N GLY A 56 0.69 -1.03 0.53
CA GLY A 56 0.19 -1.98 1.51
C GLY A 56 -1.33 -2.05 1.57
N ILE A 57 -2.06 -0.93 1.40
CA ILE A 57 -3.53 -0.95 1.28
C ILE A 57 -3.96 -1.82 0.10
N VAL A 58 -3.36 -1.62 -1.09
CA VAL A 58 -3.69 -2.42 -2.26
C VAL A 58 -3.38 -3.90 -2.04
N ALA A 59 -2.25 -4.23 -1.41
CA ALA A 59 -1.91 -5.60 -1.05
C ALA A 59 -2.98 -6.24 -0.13
N LEU A 60 -3.41 -5.55 0.93
CA LEU A 60 -4.46 -6.05 1.83
C LEU A 60 -5.84 -6.18 1.14
N LEU A 61 -6.14 -5.31 0.18
CA LEU A 61 -7.35 -5.43 -0.63
C LEU A 61 -7.27 -6.59 -1.64
N TYR A 62 -6.08 -6.91 -2.14
CA TYR A 62 -5.87 -7.98 -3.11
C TYR A 62 -5.98 -9.39 -2.50
N TRP A 63 -5.30 -9.65 -1.38
CA TRP A 63 -5.29 -10.99 -0.76
C TRP A 63 -6.35 -11.17 0.34
N PRO A 64 -6.89 -12.39 0.55
CA PRO A 64 -7.90 -12.63 1.58
C PRO A 64 -7.40 -12.29 2.99
N ARG A 65 -8.33 -11.92 3.90
CA ARG A 65 -8.02 -11.47 5.28
C ARG A 65 -7.06 -12.38 6.06
N ARG A 66 -7.14 -13.70 5.84
CA ARG A 66 -6.24 -14.69 6.48
C ARG A 66 -4.75 -14.47 6.17
N SER A 67 -4.44 -13.78 5.07
CA SER A 67 -3.08 -13.49 4.61
C SER A 67 -2.55 -12.15 5.08
N TRP A 68 -3.39 -11.32 5.71
CA TRP A 68 -3.02 -9.96 6.13
C TRP A 68 -1.86 -9.96 7.13
N GLY A 69 -1.81 -10.92 8.05
CA GLY A 69 -0.72 -11.03 9.02
C GLY A 69 0.64 -11.14 8.33
N VAL A 70 0.79 -12.07 7.39
CA VAL A 70 2.06 -12.29 6.65
C VAL A 70 2.41 -11.06 5.80
N CYS A 71 1.42 -10.46 5.14
CA CYS A 71 1.61 -9.23 4.36
C CYS A 71 2.12 -8.08 5.23
N LEU A 72 1.47 -7.82 6.37
CA LEU A 72 1.86 -6.78 7.32
C LEU A 72 3.22 -7.06 7.94
N SER A 73 3.57 -8.32 8.24
CA SER A 73 4.90 -8.67 8.71
C SER A 73 5.98 -8.36 7.68
N SER A 74 5.74 -8.65 6.39
CA SER A 74 6.70 -8.30 5.35
C SER A 74 6.86 -6.79 5.19
N ILE A 75 5.77 -6.03 5.31
CA ILE A 75 5.80 -4.57 5.28
C ILE A 75 6.52 -4.01 6.51
N ALA A 76 6.29 -4.58 7.69
CA ALA A 76 6.93 -4.14 8.92
C ALA A 76 8.46 -4.30 8.85
N VAL A 77 8.93 -5.43 8.31
CA VAL A 77 10.37 -5.65 8.07
C VAL A 77 10.92 -4.60 7.11
N ALA A 78 10.24 -4.35 5.99
CA ALA A 78 10.65 -3.33 5.02
C ALA A 78 10.69 -1.92 5.63
N ASN A 79 9.68 -1.55 6.42
CA ASN A 79 9.59 -0.26 7.10
C ASN A 79 10.77 -0.08 8.09
N VAL A 80 11.03 -1.08 8.94
CA VAL A 80 12.15 -1.04 9.89
C VAL A 80 13.50 -0.98 9.19
N ILE A 81 13.68 -1.70 8.07
CA ILE A 81 14.93 -1.61 7.27
C ILE A 81 15.13 -0.19 6.74
N SER A 82 14.11 0.41 6.10
CA SER A 82 14.15 1.79 5.63
C SER A 82 14.54 2.74 6.76
N ASP A 83 13.80 2.67 7.86
CA ASP A 83 13.91 3.64 8.94
C ASP A 83 15.23 3.52 9.71
N VAL A 84 15.60 2.30 10.11
CA VAL A 84 16.74 2.06 11.00
C VAL A 84 18.03 1.87 10.23
N CYS A 85 18.01 1.12 9.12
CA CYS A 85 19.24 0.78 8.41
C CYS A 85 19.64 1.80 7.35
N PHE A 86 18.67 2.46 6.69
CA PHE A 86 18.97 3.40 5.61
C PHE A 86 18.91 4.87 6.05
N HIS A 87 18.09 5.17 7.06
CA HIS A 87 17.87 6.54 7.55
C HIS A 87 18.32 6.75 9.01
N ASP A 88 19.06 5.79 9.57
CA ASP A 88 19.67 5.85 10.91
C ASP A 88 18.70 6.26 12.05
N ARG A 89 17.40 5.97 11.91
CA ARG A 89 16.41 6.25 12.95
C ARG A 89 16.58 5.28 14.12
N GLU A 90 16.31 5.77 15.32
CA GLU A 90 16.22 4.90 16.49
C GLU A 90 15.14 3.83 16.27
N LEU A 91 15.42 2.60 16.74
CA LEU A 91 14.49 1.49 16.60
C LEU A 91 13.11 1.79 17.17
N ALA A 92 13.02 2.52 18.29
CA ALA A 92 11.76 2.93 18.90
C ALA A 92 10.94 3.85 17.98
N VAL A 93 11.60 4.78 17.28
CA VAL A 93 10.97 5.69 16.33
C VAL A 93 10.48 4.92 15.11
N GLY A 94 11.34 4.09 14.50
CA GLY A 94 10.96 3.26 13.35
C GLY A 94 9.82 2.30 13.68
N ALA A 95 9.84 1.68 14.86
CA ALA A 95 8.73 0.84 15.34
C ALA A 95 7.43 1.65 15.53
N GLY A 96 7.53 2.88 16.05
CA GLY A 96 6.38 3.78 16.18
C GLY A 96 5.76 4.15 14.83
N PHE A 97 6.59 4.51 13.84
CA PHE A 97 6.14 4.77 12.48
C PHE A 97 5.56 3.54 11.80
N CYS A 98 6.20 2.38 11.98
CA CYS A 98 5.66 1.10 11.52
C CYS A 98 4.26 0.82 12.09
N CYS A 99 4.02 1.09 13.38
CA CYS A 99 2.71 0.93 14.00
C CYS A 99 1.67 1.90 13.42
N ALA A 100 2.03 3.17 13.22
CA ALA A 100 1.15 4.16 12.59
C ALA A 100 0.77 3.77 11.16
N ASN A 101 1.75 3.35 10.36
CA ASN A 101 1.53 2.89 8.99
C ASN A 101 0.70 1.61 8.94
N ALA A 102 0.97 0.64 9.82
CA ALA A 102 0.16 -0.57 9.96
C ALA A 102 -1.30 -0.25 10.29
N LEU A 103 -1.53 0.69 11.21
CA LEU A 103 -2.86 1.18 11.56
C LEU A 103 -3.56 1.80 10.34
N ALA A 104 -2.88 2.67 9.58
CA ALA A 104 -3.43 3.28 8.36
C ALA A 104 -3.88 2.20 7.37
N MET A 105 -2.96 1.30 6.99
CA MET A 105 -3.24 0.29 5.97
C MET A 105 -4.33 -0.69 6.40
N PHE A 106 -4.29 -1.14 7.66
CA PHE A 106 -5.27 -2.06 8.20
C PHE A 106 -6.66 -1.41 8.31
N ALA A 107 -6.75 -0.20 8.86
CA ALA A 107 -8.02 0.52 8.99
C ALA A 107 -8.64 0.80 7.62
N ALA A 108 -7.85 1.29 6.65
CA ALA A 108 -8.29 1.53 5.29
C ALA A 108 -8.85 0.25 4.63
N ALA A 109 -8.07 -0.83 4.63
CA ALA A 109 -8.47 -2.09 4.01
C ALA A 109 -9.70 -2.72 4.71
N LEU A 110 -9.78 -2.61 6.04
CA LEU A 110 -10.93 -3.09 6.81
C LEU A 110 -12.19 -2.30 6.46
N SER A 111 -12.13 -0.97 6.43
CA SER A 111 -13.24 -0.09 6.08
C SER A 111 -13.75 -0.36 4.66
N VAL A 112 -12.85 -0.48 3.68
CA VAL A 112 -13.24 -0.79 2.30
C VAL A 112 -13.90 -2.17 2.22
N ARG A 113 -13.33 -3.21 2.84
CA ARG A 113 -13.94 -4.55 2.81
C ARG A 113 -15.23 -4.64 3.62
N PHE A 114 -15.40 -3.81 4.64
CA PHE A 114 -16.63 -3.77 5.44
C PHE A 114 -17.80 -3.22 4.61
N VAL A 115 -17.55 -2.19 3.79
CA VAL A 115 -18.59 -1.52 3.00
C VAL A 115 -18.78 -2.17 1.62
N CYS A 116 -17.70 -2.57 0.94
CA CYS A 116 -17.73 -3.08 -0.43
C CYS A 116 -17.65 -4.62 -0.54
N GLY A 117 -17.38 -5.32 0.57
CA GLY A 117 -17.15 -6.77 0.57
C GLY A 117 -15.88 -7.18 -0.20
N ASP A 118 -15.85 -8.41 -0.69
CA ASP A 118 -14.73 -8.96 -1.47
C ASP A 118 -14.78 -8.58 -2.97
N GLY A 119 -15.83 -7.86 -3.41
CA GLY A 119 -16.05 -7.44 -4.79
C GLY A 119 -15.56 -6.02 -5.12
N PHE A 120 -14.65 -5.46 -4.32
CA PHE A 120 -14.14 -4.10 -4.51
C PHE A 120 -13.49 -3.92 -5.90
N ARG A 121 -13.91 -2.86 -6.62
CA ARG A 121 -13.45 -2.49 -7.96
C ARG A 121 -13.61 -0.99 -8.17
N LEU A 122 -12.60 -0.30 -8.72
CA LEU A 122 -12.66 1.15 -9.00
C LEU A 122 -13.59 1.54 -10.17
N THR A 123 -14.31 0.60 -10.78
CA THR A 123 -15.28 0.86 -11.86
C THR A 123 -16.62 1.39 -11.36
N SER A 124 -16.89 1.33 -10.05
CA SER A 124 -18.11 1.84 -9.43
C SER A 124 -17.84 3.14 -8.67
N LEU A 125 -18.64 4.17 -8.93
CA LEU A 125 -18.53 5.45 -8.20
C LEU A 125 -18.67 5.26 -6.68
N HIS A 126 -19.51 4.31 -6.25
CA HIS A 126 -19.64 3.96 -4.84
C HIS A 126 -18.32 3.43 -4.26
N HIS A 127 -17.64 2.52 -4.97
CA HIS A 127 -16.35 1.99 -4.54
C HIS A 127 -15.24 3.04 -4.55
N VAL A 128 -15.23 3.92 -5.55
CA VAL A 128 -14.29 5.06 -5.61
C VAL A 128 -14.51 5.98 -4.40
N ALA A 129 -15.75 6.32 -4.08
CA ALA A 129 -16.07 7.16 -2.93
C ALA A 129 -15.65 6.48 -1.61
N VAL A 130 -15.98 5.20 -1.43
CA VAL A 130 -15.57 4.44 -0.24
C VAL A 130 -14.05 4.39 -0.12
N PHE A 131 -13.34 4.11 -1.22
CA PHE A 131 -11.88 4.10 -1.24
C PHE A 131 -11.32 5.47 -0.86
N PHE A 132 -11.81 6.55 -1.45
CA PHE A 132 -11.36 7.91 -1.15
C PHE A 132 -11.53 8.25 0.33
N PHE A 133 -12.74 8.11 0.87
CA PHE A 133 -13.01 8.48 2.26
C PHE A 133 -12.34 7.54 3.27
N ALA A 134 -12.26 6.23 2.99
CA ALA A 134 -11.60 5.28 3.89
C ALA A 134 -10.07 5.40 3.84
N CYS A 135 -9.49 5.38 2.65
CA CYS A 135 -8.05 5.23 2.45
C CYS A 135 -7.29 6.56 2.43
N CYS A 136 -7.94 7.67 2.05
CA CYS A 136 -7.28 8.96 1.86
C CYS A 136 -7.69 10.00 2.91
N VAL A 137 -8.79 9.77 3.65
CA VAL A 137 -9.28 10.71 4.67
C VAL A 137 -9.28 10.07 6.05
N GLY A 138 -10.07 9.00 6.23
CA GLY A 138 -10.30 8.39 7.53
C GLY A 138 -9.08 7.69 8.12
N ALA A 139 -8.52 6.71 7.40
CA ALA A 139 -7.40 5.94 7.90
C ALA A 139 -6.11 6.77 8.10
N PRO A 140 -5.72 7.67 7.17
CA PRO A 140 -4.63 8.62 7.42
C PRO A 140 -4.89 9.49 8.64
N GLY A 141 -6.14 9.91 8.89
CA GLY A 141 -6.49 10.76 10.03
C GLY A 141 -6.36 10.04 11.38
N LEU A 142 -6.63 8.74 11.41
CA LEU A 142 -6.39 7.91 12.60
C LEU A 142 -4.89 7.66 12.80
N ALA A 143 -4.18 7.33 11.73
CA ALA A 143 -2.75 7.05 11.78
C ALA A 143 -1.91 8.27 12.11
N SER A 144 -2.32 9.47 11.67
CA SER A 144 -1.62 10.71 11.96
C SER A 144 -1.55 11.01 13.46
N LEU A 145 -2.54 10.61 14.25
CA LEU A 145 -2.49 10.80 15.71
C LEU A 145 -1.32 10.03 16.33
N LEU A 146 -1.08 8.80 15.86
CA LEU A 146 0.02 7.98 16.34
C LEU A 146 1.36 8.42 15.75
N GLY A 147 1.42 8.62 14.43
CA GLY A 147 2.63 9.05 13.74
C GLY A 147 3.14 10.40 14.22
N ALA A 148 2.25 11.38 14.36
CA ALA A 148 2.58 12.70 14.89
C ALA A 148 3.01 12.65 16.35
N ALA A 149 2.47 11.73 17.17
CA ALA A 149 2.93 11.57 18.54
C ALA A 149 4.38 11.10 18.57
N VAL A 150 4.75 10.13 17.72
CA VAL A 150 6.15 9.68 17.59
C VAL A 150 7.03 10.85 17.15
N VAL A 151 6.60 11.62 16.14
CA VAL A 151 7.34 12.80 15.67
C VAL A 151 7.52 13.85 16.76
N HIS A 152 6.46 14.16 17.50
CA HIS A 152 6.47 15.14 18.59
C HIS A 152 7.44 14.75 19.70
N PHE A 153 7.37 13.50 20.18
CA PHE A 153 8.22 13.05 21.29
C PHE A 153 9.68 12.80 20.88
N ALA A 154 9.93 12.35 19.65
CA ALA A 154 11.28 12.05 19.19
C ALA A 154 12.03 13.31 18.71
N TYR A 155 11.32 14.26 18.10
CA TYR A 155 11.95 15.40 17.40
C TYR A 155 11.47 16.77 17.87
N GLY A 156 10.54 16.84 18.82
CA GLY A 156 10.06 18.11 19.40
C GLY A 156 9.17 18.94 18.46
N ALA A 157 8.62 18.35 17.40
CA ALA A 157 7.74 19.06 16.47
C ALA A 157 6.41 19.47 17.13
N ASP A 158 5.75 20.51 16.63
CA ASP A 158 4.37 20.80 17.04
C ASP A 158 3.45 19.63 16.65
N TYR A 159 2.66 19.14 17.61
CA TYR A 159 1.86 17.93 17.41
C TYR A 159 0.75 18.13 16.36
N LEU A 160 0.12 19.30 16.32
CA LEU A 160 -0.98 19.57 15.38
C LEU A 160 -0.44 19.75 13.96
N ASP A 161 0.69 20.43 13.81
CA ASP A 161 1.34 20.55 12.51
C ASP A 161 1.90 19.21 12.04
N ALA A 162 2.49 18.41 12.92
CA ALA A 162 2.89 17.04 12.60
C ALA A 162 1.69 16.17 12.19
N CYS A 163 0.53 16.31 12.85
CA CYS A 163 -0.70 15.62 12.43
C CYS A 163 -1.12 16.01 11.01
N ARG A 164 -1.09 17.31 10.69
CA ARG A 164 -1.47 17.83 9.36
C ARG A 164 -0.53 17.32 8.27
N VAL A 165 0.78 17.40 8.51
CA VAL A 165 1.80 16.95 7.55
C VAL A 165 1.72 15.44 7.34
N TRP A 166 1.61 14.66 8.43
CA TRP A 166 1.46 13.22 8.35
C TRP A 166 0.22 12.82 7.55
N TRP A 167 -0.92 13.41 7.87
CA TRP A 167 -2.18 13.16 7.18
C TRP A 167 -2.08 13.48 5.69
N ALA A 168 -1.56 14.65 5.34
CA ALA A 168 -1.48 15.10 3.95
C ALA A 168 -0.53 14.22 3.13
N SER A 169 0.64 13.89 3.69
CA SER A 169 1.64 13.02 3.08
C SER A 169 1.06 11.65 2.74
N ASP A 170 0.39 11.04 3.71
CA ASP A 170 -0.20 9.71 3.56
C ASP A 170 -1.36 9.72 2.56
N ALA A 171 -2.26 10.69 2.66
CA ALA A 171 -3.38 10.86 1.74
C ALA A 171 -2.91 11.00 0.28
N VAL A 172 -1.91 11.85 0.02
CA VAL A 172 -1.37 12.06 -1.32
C VAL A 172 -0.65 10.81 -1.82
N GLY A 173 0.16 10.17 -0.98
CA GLY A 173 0.86 8.93 -1.33
C GLY A 173 -0.09 7.82 -1.77
N VAL A 174 -1.16 7.59 -1.00
CA VAL A 174 -2.22 6.63 -1.31
C VAL A 174 -2.94 6.98 -2.60
N LEU A 175 -3.35 8.25 -2.78
CA LEU A 175 -4.05 8.71 -3.98
C LEU A 175 -3.24 8.53 -5.27
N VAL A 176 -1.92 8.70 -5.20
CA VAL A 176 -1.04 8.59 -6.36
C VAL A 176 -0.84 7.12 -6.75
N ILE A 177 -0.46 6.25 -5.81
CA ILE A 177 0.01 4.91 -6.14
C ILE A 177 -1.10 3.86 -6.21
N SER A 178 -2.11 3.95 -5.33
CA SER A 178 -3.13 2.90 -5.23
C SER A 178 -3.96 2.69 -6.50
N PRO A 179 -4.46 3.73 -7.22
CA PRO A 179 -5.22 3.49 -8.45
C PRO A 179 -4.35 2.86 -9.55
N LEU A 180 -3.08 3.24 -9.64
CA LEU A 180 -2.13 2.66 -10.59
C LEU A 180 -1.93 1.16 -10.34
N LEU A 181 -1.70 0.77 -9.09
CA LEU A 181 -1.52 -0.64 -8.72
C LEU A 181 -2.80 -1.46 -8.93
N LEU A 182 -3.96 -0.91 -8.57
CA LEU A 182 -5.25 -1.59 -8.78
C LEU A 182 -5.54 -1.83 -10.26
N GLU A 183 -5.19 -0.88 -11.14
CA GLU A 183 -5.34 -1.04 -12.58
C GLU A 183 -4.34 -2.07 -13.14
N LEU A 184 -3.08 -2.04 -12.71
CA LEU A 184 -2.08 -3.04 -13.10
C LEU A 184 -2.51 -4.46 -12.71
N ILE A 185 -3.11 -4.63 -11.53
CA ILE A 185 -3.69 -5.90 -11.08
C ILE A 185 -4.87 -6.29 -11.99
N ALA A 186 -5.81 -5.38 -12.26
CA ALA A 186 -6.95 -5.66 -13.12
C ALA A 186 -6.51 -6.08 -14.55
N LEU A 187 -5.48 -5.43 -15.09
CA LEU A 187 -4.87 -5.76 -16.36
C LEU A 187 -4.19 -7.14 -16.33
N ARG A 188 -3.44 -7.47 -15.26
CA ARG A 188 -2.84 -8.81 -15.08
C ARG A 188 -3.91 -9.90 -15.04
N ASP A 189 -4.98 -9.68 -14.28
CA ASP A 189 -6.03 -10.68 -14.06
C ASP A 189 -6.98 -10.80 -15.27
N GLY A 190 -7.07 -9.75 -16.10
CA GLY A 190 -7.85 -9.71 -17.34
C GLY A 190 -7.10 -10.11 -18.62
N MET A 191 -5.76 -10.22 -18.61
CA MET A 191 -4.96 -10.54 -19.80
C MET A 191 -4.53 -12.02 -19.88
N THR A 192 -4.92 -12.71 -20.95
CA THR A 192 -4.09 -13.77 -21.55
C THR A 192 -2.99 -13.10 -22.37
N PHE A 193 -1.76 -13.03 -21.84
CA PHE A 193 -0.69 -12.28 -22.49
C PHE A 193 -0.27 -12.82 -23.85
N GLY A 194 -0.28 -11.95 -24.86
CA GLY A 194 0.66 -12.00 -25.98
C GLY A 194 1.98 -11.27 -25.64
N PRO A 195 3.07 -11.52 -26.40
CA PRO A 195 4.46 -11.19 -26.01
C PRO A 195 4.78 -9.70 -25.79
N ARG A 196 3.91 -8.76 -26.19
CA ARG A 196 4.14 -7.31 -26.02
C ARG A 196 3.65 -6.76 -24.67
N GLY A 197 2.63 -7.37 -24.06
CA GLY A 197 2.17 -6.98 -22.72
C GLY A 197 3.12 -7.43 -21.61
N ALA A 198 3.85 -8.52 -21.85
CA ALA A 198 4.90 -9.00 -20.97
C ALA A 198 6.05 -7.99 -20.86
N ILE A 199 6.33 -7.21 -21.91
CA ILE A 199 7.42 -6.20 -21.93
C ILE A 199 7.05 -4.97 -21.10
N VAL A 200 5.77 -4.59 -21.03
CA VAL A 200 5.32 -3.48 -20.19
C VAL A 200 5.27 -3.90 -18.72
N ALA A 201 4.79 -5.10 -18.41
CA ALA A 201 4.80 -5.64 -17.04
C ALA A 201 6.22 -5.96 -16.53
N LEU A 202 7.09 -6.53 -17.37
CA LEU A 202 8.53 -6.63 -17.06
C LEU A 202 9.15 -5.25 -16.96
N GLY A 203 8.76 -4.29 -17.81
CA GLY A 203 9.26 -2.93 -17.79
C GLY A 203 8.98 -2.23 -16.46
N THR A 204 7.77 -2.35 -15.92
CA THR A 204 7.43 -1.79 -14.61
C THR A 204 8.14 -2.52 -13.46
N MET A 205 8.33 -3.85 -13.56
CA MET A 205 9.11 -4.61 -12.57
C MET A 205 10.63 -4.35 -12.67
N LEU A 206 11.15 -4.04 -13.85
CA LEU A 206 12.57 -3.75 -14.12
C LEU A 206 12.92 -2.28 -13.86
N ILE A 207 11.98 -1.34 -14.03
CA ILE A 207 12.16 0.05 -13.59
C ILE A 207 12.23 0.12 -12.06
N LEU A 208 11.50 -0.77 -11.36
CA LEU A 208 11.62 -0.95 -9.92
C LEU A 208 12.88 -1.73 -9.49
N ALA A 209 13.50 -2.52 -10.38
CA ALA A 209 14.70 -3.31 -10.08
C ALA A 209 16.02 -2.75 -10.67
N GLY A 210 15.97 -1.76 -11.56
CA GLY A 210 17.08 -1.35 -12.43
C GLY A 210 17.52 0.12 -12.30
N GLY A 211 17.05 0.84 -11.28
CA GLY A 211 17.46 2.22 -11.00
C GLY A 211 18.82 2.36 -10.29
N VAL A 212 19.65 1.33 -10.23
CA VAL A 212 21.02 1.39 -9.68
C VAL A 212 22.00 0.79 -10.69
N THR A 213 22.35 1.57 -11.71
CA THR A 213 23.70 1.57 -12.30
C THR A 213 23.88 2.87 -13.07
N HIS A 214 24.48 3.86 -12.41
CA HIS A 214 25.69 4.56 -12.85
C HIS A 214 26.32 5.27 -11.66
#